data_AF-A0A7Y5S9Z6-F1
#
_entry.id   AF-A0A7Y5S9Z6-F1
#
_cell.length_a   1.000
_cell.length_b   1.000
_cell.length_c   1.000
_cell.angle_alpha   90.00
_cell.angle_beta   90.00
_cell.angle_gamma   90.00
#
_symmetry.space_group_name_H-M   'P 1'
#
loop_
_entity.id
_entity.type
_entity.pdbx_description
1 polymer ?
#
loop_
_entity_poly.entity_id
_entity_poly.type
_entity_poly.pdbx_seq_one_letter_code
_entity_poly.pdbx_strand_id
1 'polypeptide(L)' 'MTNQQLIEQTVTLRRKAEDLLSGLLAEQRQRTSSPDALARATGRSSMDRAIQSAERMIETLDRTMVELGQPGSAGQTIAR' A
#
# COMPACT_ATOMS: atom_id res chain seq x y z
N MET A 1 -16.37 -11.99 11.79
CA MET A 1 -15.34 -12.23 10.77
C MET A 1 -14.26 -13.10 11.37
N THR A 2 -13.81 -14.14 10.67
CA THR A 2 -12.69 -14.99 11.11
C THR A 2 -11.34 -14.41 10.65
N ASN A 3 -10.23 -14.81 11.30
CA ASN A 3 -8.89 -14.42 10.84
C ASN A 3 -8.63 -14.81 9.39
N GLN A 4 -9.18 -15.94 8.94
CA GLN A 4 -9.11 -16.37 7.54
C GLN A 4 -9.81 -15.37 6.60
N GLN A 5 -11.02 -14.92 6.94
CA GLN A 5 -11.74 -13.90 6.17
C GLN A 5 -11.03 -12.55 6.16
N LEU A 6 -10.30 -12.20 7.22
CA LEU A 6 -9.49 -10.98 7.26
C LEU A 6 -8.27 -11.10 6.33
N ILE A 7 -7.57 -12.24 6.36
CA ILE A 7 -6.44 -12.50 5.46
C ILE A 7 -6.88 -12.44 3.99
N GLU A 8 -7.99 -13.07 3.63
CA GLU A 8 -8.53 -13.05 2.26
C GLU A 8 -8.89 -11.63 1.79
N GLN A 9 -9.48 -10.82 2.67
CA GLN A 9 -9.78 -9.42 2.39
C GLN A 9 -8.50 -8.59 2.21
N THR A 10 -7.51 -8.77 3.10
CA THR A 10 -6.23 -8.05 3.01
C THR A 10 -5.47 -8.41 1.73
N VAL A 11 -5.46 -9.68 1.32
CA VAL A 11 -4.89 -10.13 0.03
C VAL A 11 -5.61 -9.47 -1.14
N THR A 12 -6.94 -9.41 -1.10
CA THR A 12 -7.74 -8.77 -2.16
C THR A 12 -7.46 -7.29 -2.26
N LEU A 13 -7.36 -6.60 -1.12
CA LEU A 13 -7.01 -5.18 -1.06
C LEU A 13 -5.59 -4.94 -1.56
N ARG A 14 -4.64 -5.81 -1.22
CA ARG A 14 -3.25 -5.71 -1.69
C ARG A 14 -3.21 -5.78 -3.22
N ARG A 15 -3.87 -6.76 -3.84
CA ARG A 15 -3.95 -6.86 -5.31
C ARG A 15 -4.53 -5.62 -5.97
N LYS A 16 -5.56 -5.01 -5.37
CA LYS A 16 -6.15 -3.76 -5.88
C LYS A 16 -5.17 -2.58 -5.77
N ALA A 17 -4.41 -2.50 -4.68
CA ALA A 17 -3.38 -1.49 -4.50
C ALA A 17 -2.21 -1.68 -5.47
N GLU A 18 -1.80 -2.92 -5.74
CA GLU A 18 -0.80 -3.28 -6.75
C GLU A 18 -1.25 -2.89 -8.17
N ASP A 19 -2.52 -3.17 -8.53
CA ASP A 19 -3.11 -2.79 -9.82
C ASP A 19 -3.15 -1.26 -9.99
N LEU A 20 -3.59 -0.55 -8.95
CA LEU A 20 -3.60 0.92 -8.93
C LEU A 20 -2.18 1.50 -9.07
N LEU A 21 -1.19 0.95 -8.37
CA LEU A 21 0.21 1.37 -8.49
C LEU A 21 0.72 1.14 -9.93
N SER A 22 0.43 -0.02 -10.51
CA SER A 22 0.80 -0.35 -11.89
C SER A 22 0.20 0.66 -12.89
N GLY A 23 -1.09 0.98 -12.74
CA GLY A 23 -1.78 1.99 -13.55
C GLY A 23 -1.16 3.38 -13.40
N LEU A 24 -0.85 3.81 -12.17
CA LEU A 24 -0.19 5.08 -11.91
C LEU A 24 1.20 5.14 -12.55
N LEU A 25 1.99 4.08 -12.46
CA LEU A 25 3.32 4.02 -13.08
C LEU A 25 3.25 3.99 -14.62
N ALA A 26 2.23 3.36 -15.19
CA ALA A 26 1.99 3.38 -16.63
C ALA A 26 1.61 4.78 -17.10
N GLU A 27 0.71 5.46 -16.40
CA GLU A 27 0.28 6.81 -16.74
C GLU A 27 1.39 7.85 -16.51
N GLN A 28 2.22 7.68 -15.48
CA GLN A 28 3.42 8.51 -15.26
C GLN A 28 4.41 8.38 -16.42
N ARG A 29 4.62 7.15 -16.94
CA ARG A 29 5.47 6.91 -18.12
C ARG A 29 4.92 7.53 -19.39
N GLN A 30 3.59 7.62 -19.54
CA GLN A 30 2.94 8.27 -20.68
C GLN A 30 2.96 9.79 -20.57
N ARG A 31 2.88 10.35 -19.35
CA ARG A 31 2.95 11.79 -19.07
C ARG A 31 4.40 12.28 -19.05
N THR A 32 5.04 12.35 -20.21
CA THR A 32 6.44 12.80 -20.35
C THR A 32 6.63 14.33 -20.44
N SER A 33 5.59 15.17 -20.35
CA SER A 33 5.77 16.58 -20.76
C SER A 33 4.97 17.69 -20.07
N SER A 34 4.28 17.46 -18.95
CA SER A 34 3.68 18.62 -18.24
C SER A 34 3.68 18.48 -16.73
N PRO A 35 4.41 19.34 -15.99
CA PRO A 35 4.30 19.39 -14.54
C PRO A 35 2.93 19.93 -14.16
N ASP A 36 2.16 19.12 -13.43
CA ASP A 36 0.85 19.51 -12.88
C ASP A 36 0.96 20.80 -12.04
N ALA A 37 -0.15 21.55 -11.93
CA ALA A 37 -0.20 22.79 -11.15
C ALA A 37 0.28 22.61 -9.69
N LEU A 38 0.03 21.44 -9.10
CA LEU A 38 0.54 21.09 -7.77
C LEU A 38 2.06 20.90 -7.74
N ALA A 39 2.65 20.33 -8.80
CA ALA A 39 4.09 20.18 -8.94
C ALA A 39 4.78 21.54 -9.02
N ARG A 40 4.16 22.49 -9.73
CA ARG A 40 4.67 23.87 -9.83
C ARG A 40 4.66 24.60 -8.49
N ALA A 41 3.69 24.30 -7.62
CA ALA A 41 3.56 24.94 -6.31
C ALA A 41 4.38 24.27 -5.20
N THR A 42 4.55 22.95 -5.24
CA THR A 42 5.10 22.17 -4.12
C THR A 42 6.38 21.39 -4.44
N GLY A 43 6.83 21.41 -5.70
CA GLY A 43 7.95 20.60 -6.18
C GLY A 43 7.64 19.11 -6.34
N ARG A 44 6.42 18.65 -6.02
CA ARG A 44 5.97 17.25 -6.19
C ARG A 44 4.65 17.19 -6.94
N SER A 45 4.57 16.35 -7.97
CA SER A 45 3.32 16.11 -8.71
C SER A 45 2.31 15.37 -7.84
N SER A 46 1.02 15.63 -8.08
CA SER A 46 -0.08 14.82 -7.56
C SER A 46 0.09 13.34 -7.90
N MET A 47 0.67 13.05 -9.07
CA MET A 47 0.98 11.69 -9.53
C MET A 47 2.00 11.00 -8.61
N ASP A 48 3.07 11.72 -8.26
CA ASP A 48 4.14 11.23 -7.38
C ASP A 48 3.61 10.94 -5.98
N ARG A 49 2.71 11.80 -5.47
CA ARG A 49 2.02 11.58 -4.19
C ARG A 49 1.09 10.37 -4.23
N ALA A 50 0.37 10.18 -5.33
CA ALA A 50 -0.51 9.03 -5.49
C ALA A 50 0.28 7.71 -5.52
N ILE A 51 1.42 7.68 -6.21
CA ILE A 51 2.35 6.55 -6.25
C ILE A 51 2.86 6.24 -4.84
N GLN A 52 3.42 7.23 -4.14
CA GLN A 52 3.90 7.05 -2.76
C GLN A 52 2.80 6.58 -1.80
N SER A 53 1.57 7.06 -2.00
CA SER A 53 0.44 6.63 -1.18
C SER A 53 0.07 5.17 -1.46
N ALA A 54 0.10 4.73 -2.71
CA ALA A 54 -0.15 3.34 -3.08
C ALA A 54 0.93 2.40 -2.54
N GLU A 55 2.20 2.78 -2.63
CA GLU A 55 3.31 2.02 -2.03
C GLU A 55 3.15 1.85 -0.52
N ARG A 56 2.82 2.94 0.20
CA ARG A 56 2.54 2.87 1.66
C ARG A 56 1.34 1.99 2.00
N MET A 57 0.30 2.02 1.16
CA MET A 57 -0.86 1.14 1.34
C MET A 57 -0.46 -0.33 1.21
N ILE A 58 0.34 -0.68 0.20
CA ILE A 58 0.85 -2.04 0.00
C ILE A 58 1.69 -2.47 1.21
N GLU A 59 2.62 -1.62 1.67
CA GLU A 59 3.45 -1.91 2.85
C GLU A 59 2.60 -2.15 4.11
N THR A 60 1.57 -1.33 4.32
CA THR A 60 0.67 -1.48 5.48
C THR A 60 -0.10 -2.80 5.41
N LEU A 61 -0.65 -3.12 4.23
CA LEU A 61 -1.39 -4.37 4.01
C LEU A 61 -0.49 -5.59 4.19
N ASP A 62 0.77 -5.51 3.75
CA ASP A 62 1.76 -6.58 3.91
C ASP A 62 2.08 -6.82 5.40
N ARG A 63 2.34 -5.75 6.16
CA ARG A 63 2.52 -5.84 7.63
C ARG A 63 1.29 -6.47 8.30
N THR A 64 0.09 -6.03 7.93
CA THR A 64 -1.15 -6.61 8.46
C THR A 64 -1.28 -8.10 8.12
N MET A 65 -0.88 -8.54 6.92
CA MET A 65 -0.87 -9.97 6.57
C MET A 65 0.12 -10.76 7.44
N VAL A 66 1.29 -10.20 7.75
CA VAL A 66 2.27 -10.84 8.65
C VAL A 66 1.71 -10.95 10.07
N GLU A 67 1.10 -9.88 10.60
CA GLU A 67 0.47 -9.87 11.93
C GLU A 67 -0.69 -10.87 12.03
N LEU A 68 -1.52 -10.99 10.98
CA LEU A 68 -2.64 -11.94 10.93
C LEU A 68 -2.20 -13.38 10.65
N GLY A 69 -1.09 -13.57 9.92
CA GLY A 69 -0.54 -14.85 9.51
C GLY A 69 0.40 -15.50 10.54
N GLN A 70 0.72 -14.80 11.63
CA GLN A 70 1.54 -15.31 12.72
C GLN A 70 0.65 -15.84 13.87
N PRO A 71 0.31 -17.14 13.91
CA PRO A 71 -0.33 -17.74 15.07
C PRO A 71 0.69 -17.85 16.22
N GLY A 72 0.77 -16.82 17.07
CA GLY A 72 1.37 -16.96 18.41
C GLY A 72 2.64 -16.17 18.70
N SER A 73 2.63 -14.84 18.65
CA SER A 73 3.66 -14.03 19.33
C SER A 73 3.09 -12.84 20.09
N ALA A 74 1.92 -13.03 20.72
CA ALA A 74 1.33 -12.08 21.68
C ALA A 74 0.97 -12.76 23.03
N GLY A 75 1.71 -13.81 23.41
CA GLY A 75 1.35 -14.64 24.58
C GLY A 75 2.51 -15.32 25.31
N GLN A 76 3.75 -14.86 25.17
CA GLN A 76 4.84 -15.38 25.99
C GLN A 76 5.94 -14.33 26.17
N THR A 77 5.70 -13.38 27.07
CA THR A 77 6.77 -12.57 27.65
C THR A 77 6.47 -12.45 29.14
N ILE A 78 7.16 -13.33 29.87
CA ILE A 78 7.55 -13.30 31.29
C ILE A 78 6.45 -13.33 32.37
N ALA A 79 6.08 -14.55 32.75
CA ALA A 79 5.99 -14.90 34.16
C ALA A 79 7.30 -15.59 34.56
N ARG A 80 8.18 -14.87 35.28
CA ARG A 80 9.11 -15.46 36.25
C ARG A 80 9.60 -14.41 37.23
#